data_AF-A0A519ZJI6-F1
#
_entry.id   AF-A0A519ZJI6-F1
#
_cell.length_a   1.000
_cell.length_b   1.000
_cell.length_c   1.000
_cell.angle_alpha   90.00
_cell.angle_beta   90.00
_cell.angle_gamma   90.00
#
_symmetry.space_group_name_H-M   'P 1'
#
loop_
_entity.id
_entity.type
_entity.pdbx_description
1 polymer ?
#
loop_
_entity_poly.entity_id
_entity_poly.type
_entity_poly.pdbx_seq_one_letter_code
_entity_poly.pdbx_strand_id
1 'polypeptide(L)' 'MAGGLAIAPADVTKDGYQALMNGDKRVIAGFLNNVQVVMSNILPDPLLAAIVHKQSAPVDGDESVR' A
#
# COMPACT_ATOMS: atom_id res chain seq x y z
N MET A 1 -14.00 -0.10 -2.39
CA MET A 1 -13.37 0.39 -1.14
C MET A 1 -11.96 0.93 -1.44
N ALA A 2 -11.82 2.01 -2.22
CA ALA A 2 -10.51 2.49 -2.68
C ALA A 2 -9.93 3.69 -1.90
N GLY A 3 -10.52 4.07 -0.76
CA GLY A 3 -10.17 5.31 -0.05
C GLY A 3 -9.69 5.16 1.40
N GLY A 4 -9.64 3.94 1.97
CA GLY A 4 -9.33 3.76 3.41
C GLY A 4 -7.84 3.72 3.76
N LEU A 5 -6.97 3.55 2.75
CA LEU A 5 -5.52 3.36 2.91
C LEU A 5 -4.72 4.56 2.38
N ALA A 6 -5.34 5.35 1.51
CA ALA A 6 -4.75 6.54 0.96
C ALA A 6 -4.67 7.61 2.05
N ILE A 7 -3.45 7.92 2.49
CA ILE A 7 -3.13 9.09 3.30
C ILE A 7 -2.83 10.27 2.37
N ALA A 8 -3.01 11.50 2.86
CA ALA A 8 -2.74 12.69 2.06
C ALA A 8 -1.26 12.76 1.64
N PRO A 9 -0.95 13.23 0.41
CA PRO A 9 0.44 13.33 -0.07
C PRO A 9 1.35 14.20 0.80
N ALA A 10 0.79 15.25 1.43
CA ALA A 10 1.52 16.14 2.32
C ALA A 10 2.06 15.40 3.55
N ASP A 11 1.28 14.50 4.12
CA ASP A 11 1.68 13.72 5.30
C ASP A 11 2.77 12.71 4.95
N VAL A 12 2.67 12.04 3.80
CA VAL A 12 3.73 11.14 3.29
C VAL A 12 5.06 11.89 3.15
N THR A 13 5.02 13.12 2.63
CA THR A 13 6.22 13.95 2.45
C THR A 13 6.81 14.37 3.79
N LYS A 14 5.97 14.76 4.74
CA LYS A 14 6.38 15.14 6.09
C LYS A 14 7.01 13.97 6.85
N ASP A 15 6.44 12.77 6.74
CA ASP A 15 6.98 11.55 7.34
C ASP A 15 8.31 11.16 6.70
N GLY A 16 8.42 11.26 5.37
CA GLY A 16 9.67 11.03 4.63
C GLY A 16 10.78 12.00 5.05
N TYR A 17 10.46 13.28 5.21
CA TYR A 17 11.43 14.28 5.68
C TYR A 17 11.91 13.99 7.11
N GLN A 18 10.99 13.70 8.04
CA GLN A 18 11.36 13.37 9.41
C GLN A 18 12.22 12.10 9.50
N ALA A 19 11.86 11.04 8.76
CA ALA A 19 12.64 9.81 8.68
C ALA A 19 14.07 10.08 8.19
N LEU A 20 14.21 10.92 7.14
CA LEU A 20 15.52 11.33 6.65
C LEU A 20 16.34 12.07 7.72
N MET A 21 15.72 13.02 8.43
CA MET A 21 16.38 13.79 9.49
C MET A 21 16.78 12.90 10.69
N ASN A 22 16.03 11.84 10.96
CA ASN A 22 16.31 10.88 12.02
C ASN A 22 17.37 9.83 11.62
N GLY A 23 17.77 9.79 10.34
CA GLY A 23 18.70 8.77 9.81
C GLY A 23 18.04 7.42 9.51
N ASP A 24 16.71 7.38 9.44
CA ASP A 24 15.98 6.16 9.11
C ASP A 24 16.17 5.80 7.63
N LYS A 25 16.39 4.51 7.35
CA LYS A 25 16.65 4.02 5.98
C LYS A 25 15.39 3.98 5.11
N ARG A 26 14.20 3.88 5.72
CA ARG A 26 12.90 3.86 5.05
C ARG A 26 11.79 4.17 6.05
N VAL A 27 10.67 4.72 5.56
CA VAL A 27 9.44 4.91 6.33
C VAL A 27 8.24 4.49 5.49
N ILE A 28 7.22 3.91 6.14
CA ILE A 28 5.93 3.60 5.53
C ILE A 28 4.91 4.52 6.17
N ALA A 29 4.43 5.51 5.42
CA ALA A 29 3.49 6.51 5.91
C ALA A 29 2.09 5.90 6.10
N GLY A 30 1.49 6.18 7.26
CA GLY A 30 0.16 5.72 7.63
C GLY A 30 0.13 4.34 8.31
N PHE A 31 -0.65 4.24 9.39
CA PHE A 31 -0.75 3.03 10.21
C PHE A 31 -1.28 1.81 9.43
N LEU A 32 -2.38 1.97 8.70
CA LEU A 32 -2.97 0.87 7.94
C LEU A 32 -2.06 0.37 6.81
N ASN A 33 -1.30 1.26 6.18
CA ASN A 33 -0.31 0.90 5.16
C ASN A 33 0.83 0.08 5.76
N ASN A 34 1.31 0.46 6.94
CA ASN A 34 2.32 -0.29 7.66
C ASN A 34 1.82 -1.70 8.02
N VAL A 35 0.62 -1.82 8.59
CA VAL A 35 0.01 -3.11 8.94
C VAL A 35 -0.11 -4.03 7.71
N GLN A 36 -0.50 -3.49 6.55
CA GLN A 36 -0.56 -4.27 5.32
C GLN A 36 0.80 -4.79 4.88
N VAL A 37 1.83 -3.93 4.89
CA VAL A 37 3.19 -4.36 4.52
C VAL A 37 3.70 -5.42 5.49
N VAL A 38 3.47 -5.27 6.78
CA VAL A 38 3.85 -6.28 7.79
C VAL A 38 3.16 -7.60 7.49
N MET A 39 1.85 -7.59 7.24
CA MET A 39 1.13 -8.83 6.90
C MET A 39 1.63 -9.47 5.62
N SER A 40 1.93 -8.71 4.58
CA SER A 40 2.51 -9.24 3.34
C SER A 40 3.86 -9.93 3.55
N ASN A 41 4.63 -9.56 4.59
CA ASN A 41 5.89 -10.24 4.92
C ASN A 41 5.70 -11.50 5.78
N ILE A 42 4.52 -11.68 6.38
CA ILE A 42 4.21 -12.82 7.27
C ILE A 42 3.40 -13.89 6.52
N LEU A 43 2.59 -13.50 5.53
CA LEU A 43 1.78 -14.42 4.75
C LEU A 43 2.65 -15.29 3.81
N PRO A 44 2.31 -16.58 3.62
CA PRO A 44 3.00 -17.41 2.63
C PRO A 44 2.80 -16.93 1.19
N ASP A 45 3.84 -17.07 0.36
CA ASP A 45 3.86 -16.60 -1.03
C ASP A 45 2.66 -17.04 -1.89
N PRO A 46 2.19 -18.32 -1.87
CA PRO A 46 1.06 -18.72 -2.71
C PRO A 46 -0.24 -18.00 -2.34
N LEU A 47 -0.42 -17.69 -1.06
CA LEU A 47 -1.58 -16.98 -0.57
C LEU A 47 -1.50 -15.50 -0.93
N LEU A 48 -0.32 -14.89 -0.75
CA LEU A 48 -0.09 -13.50 -1.13
C LEU A 48 -0.29 -13.30 -2.64
N ALA A 49 0.24 -14.21 -3.47
CA ALA A 49 0.07 -14.19 -4.92
C ALA A 49 -1.42 -14.29 -5.32
N ALA A 50 -2.20 -15.14 -4.66
CA ALA A 50 -3.64 -15.24 -4.93
C ALA A 50 -4.40 -13.96 -4.54
N ILE A 51 -4.01 -13.30 -3.44
CA ILE A 51 -4.59 -12.01 -3.03
C ILE A 51 -4.28 -10.92 -4.06
N VAL A 52 -3.00 -10.79 -4.44
CA VAL A 52 -2.56 -9.82 -5.45
C VAL A 52 -3.26 -10.08 -6.78
N HIS A 53 -3.35 -11.34 -7.22
CA HIS A 53 -4.05 -11.71 -8.44
C HIS A 53 -5.52 -11.24 -8.45
N LYS A 54 -6.24 -11.44 -7.34
CA LYS A 54 -7.64 -10.97 -7.21
C LYS A 54 -7.73 -9.45 -7.18
N GLN A 55 -6.79 -8.75 -6.55
CA GLN A 55 -6.77 -7.28 -6.48
C GLN A 55 -6.43 -6.64 -7.83
N SER A 56 -5.60 -7.29 -8.64
CA SER A 56 -5.23 -6.85 -9.99
C SER A 56 -6.22 -7.31 -11.07
N ALA A 57 -7.22 -8.11 -10.71
CA ALA A 57 -8.25 -8.53 -11.65
C ALA A 57 -8.98 -7.29 -12.19
N PRO A 58 -9.34 -7.27 -13.49
CA PRO A 58 -10.18 -6.23 -14.03
C PRO A 58 -11.47 -6.14 -13.21
N VAL A 59 -11.91 -4.93 -12.93
CA VAL A 59 -13.30 -4.72 -12.54
C VAL A 59 -14.13 -4.92 -13.81
N ASP A 60 -14.77 -6.08 -13.96
CA ASP A 60 -15.73 -6.30 -15.04
C ASP A 60 -16.78 -5.18 -14.98
N GLY A 61 -16.86 -4.36 -16.03
CA GLY A 61 -17.87 -3.32 -16.15
C GLY A 61 -17.45 -1.94 -16.66
N ASP A 62 -16.29 -1.75 -17.29
CA ASP A 62 -16.05 -0.53 -18.08
C ASP A 62 -15.55 -0.85 -19.49
N GLU A 63 -16.52 -1.19 -20.34
CA GLU A 63 -16.36 -1.36 -21.79
C GLU A 63 -16.02 -0.03 -22.51
N SER A 64 -15.96 1.11 -21.79
CA SER A 64 -15.62 2.42 -22.37
C SER A 64 -14.12 2.73 -22.42
N VAL A 65 -13.27 1.83 -21.89
CA VAL A 65 -11.81 1.96 -21.93
C VAL A 65 -11.22 0.92 -22.87
N ARG A 66 -11.62 0.98 -24.15
CA ARG A 66 -10.95 0.31 -25.26
C ARG A 66 -10.67 1.30 -26.37
#